data_AF-A0A5C8SCZ8-F1
#
_entry.id   AF-A0A5C8SCZ8-F1
#
_cell.length_a   1.000
_cell.length_b   1.000
_cell.length_c   1.000
_cell.angle_alpha   90.00
_cell.angle_beta   90.00
_cell.angle_gamma   90.00
#
_symmetry.space_group_name_H-M   'P 1'
#
loop_
_entity.id
_entity.type
_entity.pdbx_description
1 polymer ?
#
loop_
_entity_poly.entity_id
_entity_poly.type
_entity_poly.pdbx_seq_one_letter_code
_entity_poly.pdbx_strand_id
1 'polypeptide(L)'
;MRLTELEAGAGALAEYYDWFKDARTGDVLVYWTGDLQFDRDPTNFPEMDAEQRDSIGVIEGIATRVMKDAREGYLILNQRKLGESRYEYRATRRRLPKERSLDTKRTRHALAVPA
;
A
#
# COMPACT_ATOMS: atom_id res chain seq x y z
N MET A 1 -14.14 -7.68 -6.96
CA MET A 1 -12.77 -7.91 -6.48
C MET A 1 -11.89 -8.05 -7.71
N ARG A 2 -11.11 -7.01 -7.99
CA ARG A 2 -10.17 -6.93 -9.12
C ARG A 2 -8.75 -7.17 -8.61
N LEU A 3 -7.97 -7.95 -9.34
CA LEU A 3 -6.52 -8.04 -9.19
C LEU A 3 -5.87 -7.06 -10.17
N THR A 4 -4.92 -6.27 -9.69
CA THR A 4 -4.08 -5.39 -10.50
C THR A 4 -2.63 -5.71 -10.19
N GLU A 5 -1.79 -5.85 -11.21
CA GLU A 5 -0.35 -6.06 -11.06
C GLU A 5 0.35 -4.78 -11.47
N LEU A 6 1.27 -4.32 -10.64
CA LEU A 6 2.03 -3.10 -10.86
C LEU A 6 3.34 -3.44 -11.56
N GLU A 7 3.64 -2.72 -12.63
CA GLU A 7 4.94 -2.81 -13.29
C GLU A 7 5.94 -1.93 -12.53
N ALA A 8 7.08 -2.50 -12.14
CA ALA A 8 8.13 -1.77 -11.44
C ALA A 8 8.93 -0.90 -12.43
N GLY A 9 8.46 0.33 -12.66
CA GLY A 9 9.15 1.34 -13.47
C GLY A 9 8.98 2.76 -12.90
N ALA A 10 9.53 3.76 -13.59
CA ALA A 10 9.53 5.16 -13.12
C ALA A 10 8.13 5.74 -12.80
N GLY A 11 7.06 5.16 -13.37
CA GLY A 11 5.65 5.55 -13.14
C GLY A 11 4.93 4.78 -12.02
N ALA A 12 5.54 3.74 -11.47
CA ALA A 12 4.86 2.77 -10.62
C ALA A 12 4.27 3.38 -9.34
N LEU A 13 4.93 4.38 -8.76
CA LEU A 13 4.39 5.09 -7.59
C LEU A 13 3.14 5.90 -7.95
N ALA A 14 3.09 6.51 -9.14
CA ALA A 14 1.91 7.24 -9.60
C ALA A 14 0.75 6.27 -9.88
N GLU A 15 1.03 5.16 -10.56
CA GLU A 15 0.06 4.09 -10.82
C GLU A 15 -0.49 3.47 -9.53
N TYR A 16 0.36 3.30 -8.52
CA TYR A 16 -0.07 2.90 -7.19
C TYR A 16 -1.12 3.87 -6.62
N TYR A 17 -0.87 5.18 -6.70
CA TYR A 17 -1.81 6.18 -6.17
C TYR A 17 -3.13 6.20 -6.96
N ASP A 18 -3.07 6.03 -8.27
CA ASP A 18 -4.27 5.98 -9.09
C ASP A 18 -5.10 4.73 -8.80
N TRP A 19 -4.44 3.57 -8.71
CA TRP A 19 -5.09 2.36 -8.20
C TRP A 19 -5.70 2.60 -6.81
N PHE A 20 -4.98 3.21 -5.87
CA PHE A 20 -5.45 3.39 -4.50
C PHE A 20 -6.69 4.28 -4.39
N LYS A 21 -6.82 5.30 -5.25
CA LYS A 21 -8.01 6.17 -5.33
C LYS A 21 -9.22 5.40 -5.84
N ASP A 22 -9.03 4.57 -6.86
CA ASP A 22 -10.10 3.87 -7.58
C ASP A 22 -10.47 2.51 -6.94
N ALA A 23 -9.56 1.93 -6.16
CA ALA A 23 -9.70 0.61 -5.57
C ALA A 23 -10.88 0.56 -4.59
N ARG A 24 -11.75 -0.42 -4.84
CA ARG A 24 -12.86 -0.74 -3.94
C ARG A 24 -12.38 -1.66 -2.83
N THR A 25 -13.14 -1.73 -1.74
CA THR A 25 -12.88 -2.70 -0.67
C THR A 25 -12.77 -4.12 -1.24
N GLY A 26 -11.68 -4.80 -0.89
CA GLY A 26 -11.38 -6.16 -1.34
C GLY A 26 -10.59 -6.24 -2.64
N ASP A 27 -10.42 -5.15 -3.38
CA ASP A 27 -9.52 -5.15 -4.54
C ASP A 27 -8.07 -5.35 -4.10
N VAL A 28 -7.29 -6.01 -4.96
CA VAL A 28 -5.93 -6.46 -4.66
C VAL A 28 -4.94 -5.85 -5.65
N LEU A 29 -3.85 -5.31 -5.14
CA LEU A 29 -2.68 -4.91 -5.89
C LEU A 29 -1.54 -5.89 -5.62
N VAL A 30 -0.92 -6.43 -6.66
CA VAL A 30 0.41 -7.05 -6.58
C VAL A 30 1.42 -5.95 -6.87
N TYR A 31 2.15 -5.51 -5.86
CA TYR A 31 3.11 -4.40 -6.01
C TYR A 31 4.53 -4.89 -6.28
N TRP A 32 4.79 -6.19 -6.11
CA TRP A 32 6.06 -6.83 -6.45
C TRP A 32 5.87 -8.34 -6.62
N THR A 33 6.61 -8.92 -7.57
CA THR A 33 6.77 -10.37 -7.72
C THR A 33 8.25 -10.68 -7.84
N GLY A 34 8.80 -11.33 -6.82
CA GLY A 34 10.25 -11.53 -6.69
C GLY A 34 10.61 -12.92 -6.20
N ASP A 35 11.91 -13.18 -6.21
CA ASP A 35 12.49 -14.34 -5.57
C ASP A 35 13.04 -13.95 -4.18
N LEU A 36 12.69 -14.77 -3.18
CA LEU A 36 12.94 -14.54 -1.77
C LEU A 36 14.42 -14.35 -1.45
N GLN A 37 15.33 -14.97 -2.22
CA GLN A 37 16.77 -14.79 -2.01
C GLN A 37 17.18 -13.36 -2.35
N PHE A 38 16.65 -12.81 -3.45
CA PHE A 38 16.87 -11.43 -3.85
C PHE A 38 16.22 -10.45 -2.89
N ASP A 39 14.99 -10.76 -2.45
CA ASP A 39 14.25 -9.89 -1.53
C ASP A 39 14.90 -9.77 -0.14
N ARG A 40 15.66 -10.78 0.30
CA ARG A 40 16.33 -10.78 1.61
C ARG A 40 17.65 -10.03 1.61
N ASP A 41 18.37 -10.03 0.50
CA ASP A 41 19.72 -9.47 0.42
C ASP A 41 20.01 -8.86 -0.96
N PRO A 42 19.34 -7.75 -1.30
CA PRO A 42 19.45 -7.13 -2.63
C PRO A 42 20.88 -6.65 -2.96
N THR A 43 21.74 -6.46 -1.96
CA THR A 43 23.10 -5.94 -2.11
C THR A 43 24.15 -7.00 -2.45
N ASN A 44 23.86 -8.28 -2.20
CA ASN A 44 24.83 -9.36 -2.35
C ASN A 44 24.77 -10.07 -3.72
N PHE A 45 24.25 -9.40 -4.74
CA PHE A 45 24.20 -9.89 -6.12
C PHE A 45 25.16 -9.08 -7.01
N PRO A 46 26.44 -9.47 -7.09
CA PRO A 46 27.46 -8.73 -7.85
C PRO A 46 27.21 -8.69 -9.36
N GLU A 47 26.32 -9.54 -9.87
CA GLU A 47 25.93 -9.59 -11.29
C GLU A 47 24.78 -8.65 -11.65
N MET A 48 24.25 -7.86 -10.70
CA MET A 48 23.15 -6.95 -10.99
C MET A 48 23.56 -5.80 -11.91
N ASP A 49 22.88 -5.69 -13.05
CA ASP A 49 23.02 -4.56 -13.96
C ASP A 49 22.42 -3.27 -13.36
N ALA A 50 22.62 -2.14 -14.07
CA ALA A 50 22.13 -0.85 -13.62
C ALA A 50 20.59 -0.78 -13.60
N GLU A 51 19.93 -1.43 -14.55
CA GLU A 51 18.47 -1.42 -14.71
C GLU A 51 17.77 -2.19 -13.58
N GLN A 52 18.36 -3.32 -13.17
CA GLN A 52 17.91 -4.09 -12.02
C GLN A 52 18.09 -3.31 -10.71
N ARG A 53 19.20 -2.56 -10.56
CA ARG A 53 19.42 -1.69 -9.39
C ARG A 53 18.43 -0.54 -9.32
N ASP A 54 18.15 0.11 -10.44
CA ASP A 54 17.16 1.17 -10.51
C ASP A 54 15.74 0.64 -10.18
N SER A 55 15.43 -0.57 -10.65
CA SER A 55 14.18 -1.27 -10.33
C SER A 55 14.03 -1.52 -8.83
N ILE A 56 15.10 -1.88 -8.11
CA ILE A 56 15.06 -2.04 -6.64
C ILE A 56 14.69 -0.74 -5.95
N GLY A 57 15.27 0.39 -6.35
CA GLY A 57 14.94 1.69 -5.76
C GLY A 57 13.46 2.06 -5.96
N VAL A 58 12.91 1.75 -7.14
CA VAL A 58 11.49 1.91 -7.44
C VAL A 58 10.63 1.02 -6.53
N ILE A 59 10.97 -0.26 -6.42
CA ILE A 59 10.25 -1.24 -5.58
C ILE A 59 10.28 -0.81 -4.11
N GLU A 60 11.43 -0.36 -3.60
CA GLU A 60 11.59 0.12 -2.23
C GLU A 60 10.68 1.34 -1.96
N GLY A 61 10.60 2.27 -2.91
CA GLY A 61 9.70 3.43 -2.83
C GLY A 61 8.23 3.02 -2.72
N ILE A 62 7.79 2.08 -3.57
CA ILE A 62 6.41 1.56 -3.55
C ILE A 62 6.14 0.79 -2.26
N ALA A 63 7.03 -0.12 -1.88
CA ALA A 63 6.92 -0.93 -0.68
C ALA A 63 6.83 -0.04 0.57
N THR A 64 7.64 1.01 0.65
CA THR A 64 7.58 2.00 1.73
C THR A 64 6.20 2.66 1.80
N ARG A 65 5.64 3.04 0.66
CA ARG A 65 4.32 3.68 0.63
C ARG A 65 3.20 2.71 1.00
N VAL A 66 3.19 1.51 0.42
CA VAL A 66 2.23 0.43 0.72
C VAL A 66 2.25 0.08 2.21
N MET A 67 3.44 -0.03 2.80
CA MET A 67 3.61 -0.28 4.24
C MET A 67 3.04 0.85 5.09
N LYS A 68 3.25 2.11 4.69
CA LYS A 68 2.67 3.26 5.39
C LYS A 68 1.14 3.20 5.37
N ASP A 69 0.54 2.99 4.20
CA ASP A 69 -0.92 2.95 4.06
C ASP A 69 -1.52 1.73 4.80
N ALA A 70 -0.82 0.59 4.84
CA ALA A 70 -1.23 -0.54 5.66
C ALA A 70 -1.22 -0.23 7.16
N ARG A 71 -0.21 0.48 7.66
CA ARG A 71 -0.13 0.92 9.07
C ARG A 71 -1.25 1.89 9.43
N GLU A 72 -1.67 2.74 8.50
CA GLU A 72 -2.82 3.64 8.65
C GLU A 72 -4.17 2.88 8.54
N GLY A 73 -4.14 1.57 8.33
CA GLY A 73 -5.32 0.71 8.30
C GLY A 73 -6.04 0.67 6.95
N TYR A 74 -5.45 1.25 5.91
CA TYR A 74 -6.03 1.31 4.57
C TYR A 74 -5.89 0.03 3.76
N LEU A 75 -4.90 -0.80 4.09
CA LEU A 75 -4.53 -2.01 3.35
C LEU A 75 -4.34 -3.19 4.31
N ILE A 76 -4.56 -4.40 3.81
CA ILE A 76 -4.06 -5.64 4.41
C ILE A 76 -2.95 -6.15 3.51
N LEU A 77 -1.77 -6.40 4.07
CA LEU A 77 -0.66 -6.97 3.35
C LEU A 77 -0.72 -8.49 3.43
N ASN A 78 -0.52 -9.17 2.31
CA ASN A 78 -0.37 -10.61 2.24
C ASN A 78 0.70 -10.99 1.21
N GLN A 79 1.17 -12.23 1.29
CA GLN A 79 2.09 -12.80 0.33
C GLN A 79 1.50 -14.09 -0.20
N ARG A 80 1.71 -14.35 -1.50
CA ARG A 80 1.36 -15.63 -2.12
C ARG A 80 2.62 -16.29 -2.66
N LYS A 81 2.87 -17.52 -2.24
CA LYS A 81 3.95 -18.35 -2.80
C LYS A 81 3.55 -18.83 -4.21
N LEU A 82 4.42 -18.60 -5.20
CA LEU A 82 4.24 -19.00 -6.59
C LEU A 82 5.11 -20.19 -7.01
N GLY A 83 6.25 -20.37 -6.35
CA GLY A 83 7.20 -21.45 -6.60
C GLY A 83 8.04 -21.70 -5.36
N GLU A 84 9.14 -22.42 -5.48
CA GLU A 84 9.98 -22.78 -4.33
C GLU A 84 10.51 -21.54 -3.58
N SER A 85 11.01 -20.56 -4.33
CA SER A 85 11.54 -19.29 -3.83
C SER A 85 10.83 -18.06 -4.36
N ARG A 86 9.81 -18.18 -5.22
CA ARG A 86 9.12 -17.04 -5.85
C ARG A 86 7.84 -16.65 -5.11
N TYR A 87 7.63 -15.36 -4.86
CA TYR A 87 6.50 -14.81 -4.11
C TYR A 87 5.88 -13.59 -4.78
N GLU A 88 4.57 -13.44 -4.63
CA GLU A 88 3.85 -12.20 -4.90
C GLU A 88 3.59 -11.46 -3.60
N TYR A 89 3.90 -10.17 -3.61
CA TYR A 89 3.64 -9.25 -2.52
C TYR A 89 2.39 -8.46 -2.83
N ARG A 90 1.38 -8.61 -1.98
CA ARG A 90 0.00 -8.20 -2.27
C ARG A 90 -0.51 -7.22 -1.22
N ALA A 91 -1.23 -6.20 -1.67
CA ALA A 91 -1.97 -5.27 -0.84
C ALA A 91 -3.46 -5.33 -1.16
N THR A 92 -4.29 -5.62 -0.17
CA THR A 92 -5.75 -5.69 -0.32
C THR A 92 -6.40 -4.47 0.31
N ARG A 93 -7.24 -3.76 -0.46
CA ARG A 93 -7.93 -2.56 0.00
C ARG A 93 -8.90 -2.87 1.13
N ARG A 94 -8.73 -2.23 2.30
CA ARG A 94 -9.67 -2.34 3.41
C ARG A 94 -10.88 -1.43 3.22
N ARG A 95 -11.97 -1.79 3.91
CA ARG A 95 -13.07 -0.87 4.15
C ARG A 95 -12.55 0.23 5.07
N LEU A 96 -12.61 1.48 4.61
CA LEU A 96 -12.38 2.63 5.48
C LEU A 96 -13.32 2.53 6.67
N PRO A 97 -12.84 2.67 7.92
CA PRO A 97 -13.74 2.97 9.02
C PRO A 97 -14.55 4.20 8.59
N LYS A 98 -15.89 4.13 8.62
CA LYS A 98 -16.70 5.34 8.53
C LYS A 98 -16.12 6.30 9.55
N GLU A 99 -15.73 7.49 9.11
CA GLU A 99 -15.28 8.54 10.03
C GLU A 99 -16.22 8.54 11.23
N ARG A 100 -15.68 8.41 12.44
CA ARG A 100 -16.41 8.85 13.61
C ARG A 100 -16.63 10.33 13.35
N SER A 101 -17.81 10.66 12.83
CA SER A 101 -18.33 12.01 12.80
C SER A 101 -18.06 12.58 14.18
N LEU A 102 -17.09 13.50 14.24
CA LEU A 102 -16.83 14.31 15.41
C LEU A 102 -18.08 15.16 15.59
N ASP A 103 -19.05 14.56 16.27
CA ASP A 103 -20.30 15.20 16.64
C ASP A 103 -19.89 16.33 17.59
N THR A 104 -19.79 17.51 17.00
CA THR A 104 -19.42 18.73 17.68
C THR A 104 -20.59 19.04 18.59
N LYS A 105 -20.56 18.52 19.83
CA LYS A 105 -21.38 19.06 20.91
C LYS A 105 -20.91 20.50 21.13
N ARG A 106 -21.46 21.42 20.33
CA ARG A 106 -21.66 22.81 20.71
C ARG A 106 -22.46 22.76 22.00
N THR A 107 -21.78 22.91 23.13
CA THR A 107 -22.41 23.25 24.39
C THR A 107 -23.10 24.61 24.19
N ARG A 108 -24.37 24.57 23.79
CA ARG A 108 -25.28 25.70 23.98
C ARG A 108 -25.53 25.79 25.48
N HIS A 109 -24.71 26.57 26.19
CA HIS A 109 -25.21 27.17 27.43
C HIS A 109 -26.12 28.31 27.04
N ALA A 110 -27.39 27.97 26.85
CA ALA A 110 -28.48 28.90 27.06
C ALA A 110 -28.58 29.12 28.57
N LEU A 111 -28.40 30.36 29.01
CA LEU A 111 -29.03 30.86 30.22
C LEU A 111 -29.80 32.11 29.83
N ALA A 112 -31.08 31.92 29.53
CA ALA A 112 -32.10 32.94 29.69
C ALA A 112 -32.39 33.03 31.22
N VAL A 113 -32.17 34.20 31.85
CA VAL A 113 -33.18 35.26 32.21
C VAL A 113 -34.07 34.78 33.38
N PRO A 114 -34.22 35.51 34.53
CA PRO A 114 -35.06 36.72 34.54
C PRO A 114 -34.82 37.83 35.60
N ALA A 115 -35.53 38.94 35.33
CA ALA A 115 -35.97 40.06 36.18
C ALA A 115 -34.93 41.02 36.79
#